data_AF-A0A6I3FLN3-F1
#
_entry.id   AF-A0A6I3FLN3-F1
#
_cell.length_a   1.000
_cell.length_b   1.000
_cell.length_c   1.000
_cell.angle_alpha   90.00
_cell.angle_beta   90.00
_cell.angle_gamma   90.00
#
_symmetry.space_group_name_H-M   'P 1'
#
loop_
_entity.id
_entity.type
_entity.pdbx_description
1 polymer ?
#
loop_
_entity_poly.entity_id
_entity_poly.type
_entity_poly.pdbx_seq_one_letter_code
_entity_poly.pdbx_strand_id
1 'polypeptide(L)'
;MREILSDIDHWRSQNKRVAIARVVDIEGSGPRDPGAAMAVNQDGEVSGSVSGGCVESAVDAEALEILRNNSPGQLVKFGYSDDEAFA
;
A
#
# COMPACT_ATOMS: atom_id res chain seq x y z
N MET A 1 9.84 6.40 -2.86
CA MET A 1 10.02 5.15 -3.64
C MET A 1 11.40 4.52 -3.52
N ARG A 2 12.52 5.25 -3.51
CA ARG A 2 13.85 4.62 -3.29
C ARG A 2 13.95 3.88 -1.94
N GLU A 3 13.19 4.34 -0.95
CA GLU A 3 13.17 3.77 0.41
C GLU A 3 12.67 2.32 0.49
N ILE A 4 11.77 1.89 -0.41
CA ILE A 4 11.21 0.53 -0.38
C ILE A 4 12.01 -0.46 -1.24
N LEU A 5 12.93 0.04 -2.09
CA LEU A 5 13.64 -0.82 -3.06
C LEU A 5 14.57 -1.83 -2.38
N SER A 6 15.28 -1.41 -1.33
CA SER A 6 16.17 -2.31 -0.59
C SER A 6 15.41 -3.47 0.05
N ASP A 7 14.23 -3.20 0.60
CA ASP A 7 13.40 -4.22 1.26
C ASP A 7 12.77 -5.15 0.22
N ILE A 8 12.32 -4.61 -0.92
CA ILE A 8 11.83 -5.40 -2.05
C ILE A 8 12.94 -6.34 -2.55
N ASP A 9 14.15 -5.84 -2.76
CA ASP A 9 15.27 -6.64 -3.25
C ASP A 9 15.64 -7.73 -2.22
N HIS A 10 15.63 -7.39 -0.93
CA HIS A 10 15.84 -8.35 0.15
C HIS A 10 14.79 -9.47 0.13
N TRP A 11 13.51 -9.15 0.08
CA TRP A 11 12.42 -10.12 0.04
C TRP A 11 12.45 -10.98 -1.23
N ARG A 12 12.76 -10.38 -2.38
CA ARG A 12 12.92 -11.12 -3.64
C ARG A 12 14.10 -12.10 -3.57
N SER A 13 15.20 -11.73 -2.92
CA SER A 13 16.33 -12.64 -2.69
C SER A 13 15.95 -13.87 -1.85
N GLN A 14 14.91 -13.75 -1.03
CA GLN A 14 14.33 -14.82 -0.21
C GLN A 14 13.20 -15.59 -0.92
N ASN A 15 12.98 -15.37 -2.23
CA ASN A 15 11.87 -15.92 -3.01
C ASN A 15 10.49 -15.55 -2.45
N LYS A 16 10.36 -14.42 -1.75
CA LYS A 16 9.07 -13.90 -1.32
C LYS A 16 8.41 -13.13 -2.45
N ARG A 17 7.12 -13.35 -2.65
CA ARG A 17 6.29 -12.52 -3.53
C ARG A 17 6.00 -11.20 -2.84
N VAL A 18 5.94 -10.13 -3.64
CA VAL A 18 5.79 -8.76 -3.16
C VAL A 18 4.76 -8.03 -4.01
N ALA A 19 3.83 -7.35 -3.36
CA ALA A 19 2.90 -6.41 -3.96
C ALA A 19 3.33 -4.99 -3.61
N ILE A 20 3.10 -4.06 -4.53
CA ILE A 20 3.46 -2.65 -4.36
C ILE A 20 2.19 -1.82 -4.54
N ALA A 21 1.84 -1.07 -3.51
CA ALA A 21 0.81 -0.05 -3.56
C ALA A 21 1.45 1.32 -3.80
N ARG A 22 0.82 2.12 -4.67
CA ARG A 22 1.26 3.47 -5.00
C ARG A 22 0.07 4.39 -5.08
N VAL A 23 0.18 5.56 -4.45
CA VAL A 23 -0.78 6.65 -4.68
C VAL A 23 -0.59 7.17 -6.09
N VAL A 24 -1.59 6.97 -6.94
CA VAL A 24 -1.57 7.40 -8.35
C VAL A 24 -2.35 8.69 -8.59
N ASP A 25 -3.31 9.00 -7.71
CA ASP A 25 -4.14 10.20 -7.80
C ASP A 25 -4.69 10.58 -6.41
N ILE A 26 -5.04 11.85 -6.23
CA ILE A 26 -5.72 12.38 -5.04
C ILE A 26 -6.81 13.37 -5.46
N GLU A 27 -7.99 13.27 -4.85
CA GLU A 27 -9.05 14.26 -4.98
C GLU A 27 -9.09 15.12 -3.71
N GLY A 28 -8.93 16.44 -3.84
CA GLY A 28 -8.89 17.36 -2.70
C GLY A 28 -7.54 17.37 -1.97
N SER A 29 -7.55 17.55 -0.65
CA SER A 29 -6.34 17.52 0.19
C SER A 29 -6.13 16.12 0.77
N GLY A 30 -5.30 15.31 0.13
CA GLY A 30 -4.85 14.02 0.66
C GLY A 30 -3.63 14.16 1.58
N PRO A 31 -3.37 13.21 2.49
CA PRO A 31 -2.26 13.27 3.44
C PRO A 31 -0.87 13.06 2.79
N ARG A 32 -0.80 12.48 1.58
CA ARG A 32 0.44 12.32 0.81
C ARG A 32 0.22 12.56 -0.68
N ASP A 33 1.23 13.14 -1.32
CA ASP A 33 1.23 13.40 -2.76
C ASP A 33 1.29 12.09 -3.57
N PRO A 34 0.78 12.11 -4.82
CA PRO A 34 1.00 11.03 -5.77
C PRO A 34 2.48 10.65 -5.87
N GLY A 35 2.76 9.34 -5.79
CA GLY A 35 4.13 8.82 -5.72
C GLY A 35 4.55 8.24 -4.38
N ALA A 36 3.80 8.50 -3.30
CA ALA A 36 3.90 7.73 -2.06
C ALA A 36 3.66 6.24 -2.35
N ALA A 37 4.46 5.37 -1.74
CA ALA A 37 4.47 3.94 -2.05
C ALA A 37 4.68 3.10 -0.80
N MET A 38 4.08 1.92 -0.82
CA MET A 38 4.15 0.90 0.22
C MET A 38 4.35 -0.45 -0.46
N ALA A 39 5.21 -1.29 0.09
CA ALA A 39 5.42 -2.66 -0.36
C ALA A 39 4.97 -3.63 0.74
N VAL A 40 4.34 -4.72 0.32
CA VAL A 40 3.85 -5.79 1.21
C VAL A 40 4.33 -7.10 0.64
N ASN A 41 4.93 -7.96 1.46
CA ASN A 41 5.29 -9.30 1.03
C ASN A 41 4.24 -10.34 1.43
N GLN A 42 4.38 -11.56 0.90
CA GLN A 42 3.42 -12.65 1.14
C GLN A 42 3.30 -13.10 2.61
N ASP A 43 4.24 -12.70 3.48
CA ASP A 43 4.23 -13.01 4.91
C ASP A 43 3.58 -11.88 5.73
N GLY A 44 3.16 -10.77 5.09
CA GLY A 44 2.58 -9.60 5.75
C GLY A 44 3.60 -8.59 6.27
N GLU A 45 4.88 -8.69 5.86
CA GLU A 45 5.86 -7.65 6.18
C GLU A 45 5.63 -6.43 5.28
N VAL A 46 5.66 -5.24 5.88
CA VAL A 46 5.36 -3.96 5.23
C VAL A 46 6.59 -3.05 5.22
N SER A 47 6.81 -2.35 4.10
CA SER A 47 7.79 -1.27 3.98
C SER A 47 7.20 -0.04 3.28
N GLY A 48 7.55 1.16 3.74
CA GLY A 48 7.01 2.42 3.22
C GLY A 48 5.61 2.76 3.75
N SER A 49 4.98 3.76 3.14
CA SER A 49 3.63 4.22 3.52
C SER A 49 3.01 5.04 2.39
N VAL A 50 1.70 4.87 2.20
CA VAL A 50 0.88 5.58 1.20
C VAL A 50 0.16 6.80 1.75
N SER A 51 -0.12 6.86 3.06
CA SER A 51 -0.89 7.97 3.65
C SER A 51 -0.31 8.47 4.98
N GLY A 52 0.25 7.57 5.79
CA GLY A 52 0.70 7.85 7.15
C GLY A 52 -0.40 7.70 8.21
N GLY A 53 -1.47 6.93 7.95
CA GLY A 53 -2.68 6.93 8.78
C GLY A 53 -3.56 5.68 8.67
N CYS A 54 -4.89 5.85 8.67
CA CYS A 54 -5.84 4.76 8.86
C CYS A 54 -6.05 3.86 7.63
N VAL A 55 -5.57 4.26 6.44
CA VAL A 55 -5.79 3.49 5.21
C VAL A 55 -4.72 2.43 4.96
N GLU A 56 -3.59 2.41 5.68
CA GLU A 56 -2.53 1.43 5.41
C GLU A 56 -3.01 -0.01 5.66
N SER A 57 -3.82 -0.25 6.70
CA SER A 57 -4.34 -1.59 6.99
C SER A 57 -5.26 -2.12 5.88
N ALA A 58 -6.03 -1.22 5.25
CA ALA A 58 -6.87 -1.60 4.12
C ALA A 58 -6.02 -1.91 2.88
N VAL A 59 -4.98 -1.11 2.63
CA VAL A 59 -4.03 -1.34 1.54
C VAL A 59 -3.22 -2.63 1.73
N ASP A 60 -2.82 -2.94 2.97
CA ASP A 60 -2.17 -4.20 3.33
C ASP A 60 -3.07 -5.41 3.04
N ALA A 61 -4.33 -5.35 3.47
CA ALA A 61 -5.31 -6.40 3.20
C ALA A 61 -5.50 -6.65 1.70
N GLU A 62 -5.66 -5.59 0.89
CA GLU A 62 -5.79 -5.70 -0.56
C GLU A 62 -4.51 -6.27 -1.21
N ALA A 63 -3.33 -5.86 -0.73
CA ALA A 63 -2.05 -6.37 -1.22
C ALA A 63 -1.89 -7.87 -0.94
N LEU A 64 -2.24 -8.32 0.26
CA LEU A 64 -2.23 -9.74 0.63
C LEU A 64 -3.21 -10.56 -0.21
N GLU A 65 -4.41 -10.05 -0.48
CA GLU A 65 -5.38 -10.72 -1.34
C GLU A 65 -4.88 -10.85 -2.79
N ILE A 66 -4.25 -9.81 -3.34
CA ILE A 66 -3.61 -9.89 -4.67
C ILE A 66 -2.54 -10.97 -4.69
N LEU A 67 -1.69 -11.03 -3.66
CA LEU A 67 -0.63 -12.04 -3.54
C LEU A 67 -1.20 -13.45 -3.39
N ARG A 68 -2.24 -13.64 -2.57
CA ARG A 68 -2.89 -14.94 -2.37
C ARG A 68 -3.51 -15.46 -3.66
N ASN A 69 -4.22 -14.60 -4.39
CA ASN A 69 -4.94 -14.97 -5.59
C ASN A 69 -4.09 -14.93 -6.87
N ASN A 70 -2.83 -14.49 -6.78
CA ASN A 70 -1.94 -14.27 -7.92
C ASN A 70 -2.58 -13.33 -8.97
N SER A 71 -3.27 -12.29 -8.50
CA SER A 71 -3.99 -11.33 -9.32
C SER A 71 -3.04 -10.31 -9.97
N PRO A 72 -3.36 -9.76 -11.15
CA PRO A 72 -2.50 -8.81 -11.87
C PRO A 72 -2.42 -7.40 -11.24
N GLY A 73 -3.20 -7.13 -10.18
CA GLY A 73 -3.31 -5.81 -9.54
C GLY A 73 -4.69 -5.17 -9.75
N GLN A 74 -4.99 -4.12 -8.98
CA GLN A 74 -6.25 -3.38 -9.04
C GLN A 74 -6.08 -1.92 -8.65
N LEU A 75 -6.97 -1.06 -9.14
CA LEU A 75 -7.10 0.32 -8.69
C LEU A 75 -8.15 0.36 -7.57
N VAL A 76 -7.76 0.85 -6.40
CA VAL A 76 -8.65 1.00 -5.24
C VAL A 76 -8.73 2.47 -4.86
N LYS A 77 -9.96 2.99 -4.71
CA LYS A 77 -10.20 4.36 -4.25
C LYS A 77 -10.57 4.30 -2.77
N PHE A 78 -9.76 4.97 -1.94
CA PHE A 78 -10.04 5.17 -0.52
C PHE A 78 -10.53 6.60 -0.34
N GLY A 79 -11.61 6.78 0.42
CA GLY A 79 -12.17 8.09 0.74
C GLY A 79 -12.39 8.20 2.24
N TYR A 80 -12.34 9.43 2.74
CA TYR A 80 -12.85 9.76 4.06
C TYR A 80 -14.35 9.93 3.95
N SER A 81 -15.13 9.15 4.69
CA SER A 81 -16.46 9.59 5.07
C SER A 81 -16.27 10.57 6.23
N ASP A 82 -16.90 11.75 6.17
CA ASP A 82 -16.92 12.76 7.25
C ASP A 82 -17.47 12.25 8.60
N ASP A 83 -17.84 10.97 8.70
CA ASP A 83 -18.49 10.35 9.86
C ASP A 83 -17.58 10.08 11.07
N GLU A 84 -16.27 10.36 10.99
CA GLU A 84 -15.37 10.28 12.17
C GLU A 84 -14.86 11.66 12.64
N ALA A 85 -15.39 12.77 12.11
CA ALA A 85 -14.96 14.13 12.50
C ALA A 85 -15.70 14.71 13.73
N PHE A 86 -16.68 13.99 14.30
CA PHE A 86 -17.52 14.48 15.39
C PHE A 86 -17.83 13.44 16.49
N ALA A 87 -16.82 12.70 16.96
CA ALA A 87 -16.91 11.94 18.21
C ALA A 87 -16.21 12.65 19.37
#